data_AF-A0A955HE03-F1
#
_entry.id   AF-A0A955HE03-F1
#
_cell.length_a   1.000
_cell.length_b   1.000
_cell.length_c   1.000
_cell.angle_alpha   90.00
_cell.angle_beta   90.00
_cell.angle_gamma   90.00
#
_symmetry.space_group_name_H-M   'P 1'
#
loop_
_entity.id
_entity.type
_entity.pdbx_description
1 polymer ?
#
loop_
_entity_poly.entity_id
_entity_poly.type
_entity_poly.pdbx_seq_one_letter_code
_entity_poly.pdbx_strand_id
1 'polypeptide(L)'
;MDIPKPPPLFQLIQDEAGISWREMVKNYNCGIGLVVIGSPEGGMLQGAVEAVSRESNVGCLTLGECWESSNKENHVVIETPFGSFYDPHKNL
;
A
#
# COMPACT_ATOMS: atom_id res chain seq x y z
N MET A 1 0.00 11.92 1.03
CA MET A 1 0.66 11.09 2.06
C MET A 1 1.51 10.11 1.29
N ASP A 2 2.80 10.05 1.58
CA ASP A 2 3.74 9.36 0.69
C ASP A 2 3.97 7.94 1.21
N ILE A 3 3.67 6.95 0.37
CA ILE A 3 4.06 5.56 0.62
C ILE A 3 5.59 5.54 0.82
N PRO A 4 6.11 4.92 1.88
CA PRO A 4 7.54 4.90 2.14
C PRO A 4 8.29 4.20 1.00
N LYS A 5 9.58 4.53 0.84
CA LYS A 5 10.44 3.79 -0.07
C LYS A 5 10.46 2.31 0.33
N PRO A 6 10.39 1.38 -0.64
CA PRO A 6 10.49 -0.04 -0.37
C PRO A 6 11.80 -0.38 0.37
N PRO A 7 11.80 -1.43 1.21
CA PRO A 7 13.03 -1.95 1.79
C PRO A 7 14.11 -2.23 0.74
N PRO A 8 15.41 -2.15 1.08
CA PRO A 8 16.51 -2.30 0.12
C PRO A 8 16.48 -3.58 -0.72
N LEU A 9 15.87 -4.66 -0.20
CA LEU A 9 15.66 -5.90 -0.94
C LEU A 9 14.88 -5.69 -2.25
N PHE A 10 13.84 -4.86 -2.23
CA PHE A 10 13.02 -4.62 -3.42
C PHE A 10 13.74 -3.73 -4.43
N GLN A 11 14.59 -2.81 -3.97
CA GLN A 11 15.46 -2.05 -4.87
C GLN A 11 16.43 -2.99 -5.59
N LEU A 12 17.07 -3.92 -4.85
CA LEU A 12 17.96 -4.91 -5.44
C LEU A 12 17.24 -5.78 -6.48
N ILE A 13 16.03 -6.27 -6.17
CA ILE A 13 15.24 -7.05 -7.12
C ILE A 13 14.92 -6.23 -8.38
N GLN A 14 14.50 -4.98 -8.21
CA GLN A 14 14.17 -4.08 -9.32
C GLN A 14 15.38 -3.84 -10.23
N ASP A 15 16.54 -3.57 -9.64
CA ASP A 15 17.79 -3.29 -10.34
C ASP A 15 18.31 -4.52 -11.09
N GLU A 16 18.39 -5.67 -10.42
CA GLU A 16 18.97 -6.91 -10.98
C GLU A 16 18.05 -7.58 -12.02
N ALA A 17 16.73 -7.47 -11.84
CA ALA A 17 15.76 -8.02 -12.80
C ALA A 17 15.45 -7.04 -13.96
N GLY A 18 15.85 -5.77 -13.84
CA GLY A 18 15.57 -4.75 -14.85
C GLY A 18 14.08 -4.47 -15.06
N ILE A 19 13.23 -4.71 -14.06
CA ILE A 19 11.78 -4.53 -14.16
C ILE A 19 11.35 -3.12 -13.79
N SER A 20 10.22 -2.67 -14.34
CA SER A 20 9.72 -1.32 -14.08
C SER A 20 9.14 -1.18 -12.66
N TRP A 21 9.13 0.04 -12.11
CA TRP A 21 8.46 0.31 -10.83
C TRP A 21 6.95 -0.02 -10.85
N ARG A 22 6.30 0.10 -12.01
CA ARG A 22 4.91 -0.35 -12.20
C ARG A 22 4.78 -1.86 -11.96
N GLU A 23 5.69 -2.66 -12.51
CA GLU A 23 5.70 -4.10 -12.31
C GLU A 23 6.11 -4.48 -10.89
N MET A 24 7.00 -3.71 -10.26
CA MET A 24 7.34 -3.89 -8.85
C MET A 24 6.12 -3.77 -7.96
N VAL A 25 5.41 -2.64 -8.06
CA VAL A 25 4.19 -2.38 -7.25
C VAL A 25 3.07 -3.37 -7.56
N LYS A 26 3.03 -3.90 -8.79
CA LYS A 26 2.06 -4.91 -9.21
C LYS A 26 2.34 -6.31 -8.68
N ASN A 27 3.58 -6.75 -8.78
CA ASN A 27 3.92 -8.16 -8.56
C ASN A 27 4.56 -8.42 -7.19
N TYR A 28 4.96 -7.36 -6.47
CA TYR A 28 5.64 -7.44 -5.19
C TYR A 28 4.95 -6.54 -4.17
N ASN A 29 5.01 -6.95 -2.89
CA ASN A 29 4.40 -6.18 -1.81
C ASN A 29 5.15 -4.88 -1.48
N CYS A 30 6.39 -4.73 -1.96
CA CYS A 30 7.24 -3.56 -1.74
C CYS A 30 7.38 -3.12 -0.25
N GLY A 31 7.28 -4.08 0.68
CA GLY A 31 7.35 -3.85 2.12
C GLY A 31 6.00 -3.73 2.83
N ILE A 32 4.87 -3.74 2.11
CA ILE A 32 3.52 -3.65 2.67
C ILE A 32 2.88 -5.04 2.67
N GLY A 33 2.99 -5.77 3.79
CA GLY A 33 2.50 -7.15 3.89
C GLY A 33 0.99 -7.29 4.16
N LEU A 34 0.34 -6.25 4.68
CA LEU A 34 -1.07 -6.26 5.04
C LEU A 34 -1.66 -4.85 4.90
N VAL A 35 -2.88 -4.77 4.38
CA VAL A 35 -3.68 -3.55 4.34
C VAL A 35 -4.99 -3.81 5.05
N VAL A 36 -5.34 -2.95 6.01
CA VAL A 36 -6.60 -3.00 6.73
C VAL A 36 -7.42 -1.78 6.34
N ILE A 37 -8.66 -2.02 5.88
CA ILE A 37 -9.59 -0.98 5.45
C ILE A 37 -10.78 -0.97 6.40
N GLY A 38 -11.17 0.21 6.88
CA GLY A 38 -12.39 0.38 7.64
C GLY A 38 -12.63 1.83 8.05
N SER A 39 -13.76 2.07 8.73
CA SER A 39 -14.14 3.41 9.16
C SER A 39 -13.21 3.92 10.27
N PRO A 40 -12.77 5.19 10.22
CA PRO A 40 -12.08 5.82 11.34
C PRO A 40 -13.05 6.17 12.49
N GLU A 41 -14.37 6.09 12.26
CA GLU A 41 -15.38 6.43 13.24
C GLU A 41 -15.25 5.59 14.52
N GLY A 42 -15.31 6.26 15.67
CA GLY A 42 -15.18 5.63 16.98
C GLY A 42 -13.77 5.16 17.34
N GLY A 43 -12.77 5.32 16.47
CA GLY A 43 -11.34 5.05 16.76
C GLY A 43 -10.99 3.58 17.04
N MET A 44 -11.97 2.67 16.98
CA MET A 44 -11.81 1.26 17.37
C MET A 44 -10.80 0.54 16.47
N LEU A 45 -10.88 0.80 15.15
CA LEU A 45 -9.98 0.22 14.17
C LEU A 45 -8.53 0.66 14.41
N GLN A 46 -8.32 1.96 14.58
CA GLN A 46 -7.00 2.53 14.84
C GLN A 46 -6.41 1.92 16.12
N GLY A 47 -7.17 1.91 17.22
CA GLY A 47 -6.71 1.35 18.49
C GLY A 47 -6.36 -0.14 18.39
N ALA A 48 -7.14 -0.94 17.65
CA ALA A 48 -6.85 -2.35 17.42
C ALA A 48 -5.57 -2.56 16.60
N VAL A 49 -5.40 -1.79 15.52
CA VAL A 49 -4.20 -1.89 14.66
C VAL A 49 -2.95 -1.46 15.41
N GLU A 50 -3.01 -0.37 16.19
CA GLU A 50 -1.90 0.10 17.02
C GLU A 50 -1.51 -0.90 18.11
N ALA A 51 -2.50 -1.54 18.78
CA ALA A 51 -2.25 -2.57 19.76
C ALA A 51 -1.53 -3.79 19.13
N VAL A 52 -2.04 -4.29 18.01
CA VAL A 52 -1.42 -5.42 17.27
C VAL A 52 -0.01 -5.05 16.80
N SER A 53 0.20 -3.85 16.27
CA SER A 53 1.51 -3.36 15.84
C SER A 53 2.53 -3.41 16.98
N ARG A 54 2.14 -2.92 18.17
CA ARG A 54 2.99 -2.92 19.36
C ARG A 54 3.30 -4.34 19.86
N GLU A 55 2.32 -5.23 19.88
CA GLU A 55 2.49 -6.60 20.39
C GLU A 55 3.30 -7.49 19.45
N SER A 56 3.13 -7.31 18.14
CA SER A 56 3.82 -8.09 17.12
C SER A 56 5.18 -7.51 16.69
N ASN A 57 5.49 -6.27 17.10
CA ASN A 57 6.63 -5.50 16.62
C ASN A 57 6.65 -5.34 15.08
N VAL A 58 5.47 -5.28 14.47
CA VAL A 58 5.27 -4.99 13.04
C VAL A 58 4.90 -3.53 12.88
N GLY A 59 5.61 -2.80 12.01
CA GLY A 59 5.32 -1.40 11.74
C GLY A 59 3.92 -1.19 11.14
N CYS A 60 3.26 -0.12 11.55
CA CYS A 60 1.96 0.29 11.01
C CYS A 60 2.07 1.71 10.44
N LEU A 61 1.40 1.95 9.31
CA LEU A 61 1.27 3.26 8.69
C LEU A 61 -0.11 3.45 8.08
N THR A 62 -0.56 4.71 8.05
CA THR A 62 -1.75 5.09 7.26
C THR A 62 -1.33 5.24 5.80
N LEU A 63 -1.89 4.41 4.92
CA LEU A 63 -1.52 4.36 3.50
C LEU A 63 -2.34 5.31 2.61
N GLY A 64 -3.56 5.64 3.01
CA GLY A 64 -4.46 6.46 2.18
C GLY A 64 -5.92 6.32 2.62
N GLU A 65 -6.81 6.64 1.69
CA GLU A 65 -8.25 6.74 1.93
C GLU A 65 -9.04 6.01 0.85
N CYS A 66 -10.25 5.57 1.20
CA CYS A 66 -11.19 4.95 0.26
C CYS A 66 -12.36 5.89 0.02
N TRP A 67 -12.72 6.06 -1.24
CA TRP A 67 -13.82 6.91 -1.69
C TRP A 67 -14.82 6.10 -2.51
N GLU A 68 -16.09 6.51 -2.49
CA GLU A 68 -17.07 5.96 -3.40
C GLU A 68 -16.70 6.33 -4.84
N SER A 69 -16.64 5.32 -5.71
CA SER A 69 -16.32 5.55 -7.12
C SER A 69 -17.51 6.16 -7.85
N SER A 70 -17.27 7.23 -8.61
CA SER A 70 -18.31 7.93 -9.38
C SER A 70 -18.95 7.07 -10.46
N ASN A 71 -18.22 6.09 -11.01
CA ASN A 71 -18.71 5.18 -12.05
C ASN A 71 -19.06 3.77 -11.52
N LYS A 72 -19.04 3.58 -10.19
CA LYS A 72 -19.25 2.28 -9.51
C LYS A 72 -18.24 1.18 -9.88
N GLU A 73 -17.16 1.51 -10.55
CA GLU A 73 -16.06 0.58 -10.81
C GLU A 73 -14.96 0.72 -9.76
N ASN A 74 -14.33 -0.40 -9.44
CA ASN A 74 -13.20 -0.41 -8.52
C ASN A 74 -11.95 0.08 -9.23
N HIS A 75 -11.24 1.01 -8.61
CA HIS A 75 -9.93 1.45 -9.06
C HIS A 75 -9.03 1.70 -7.86
N VAL A 76 -7.74 1.70 -8.11
CA VAL A 76 -6.73 2.07 -7.12
C VAL A 76 -5.71 3.01 -7.75
N VAL A 77 -5.35 4.04 -6.99
CA VAL A 77 -4.24 4.94 -7.30
C VAL A 77 -3.18 4.70 -6.24
N ILE A 78 -1.97 4.37 -6.69
CA ILE A 78 -0.82 4.16 -5.83
C ILE A 78 0.19 5.26 -6.10
N GLU A 79 0.36 6.16 -5.14
CA GLU A 79 1.34 7.24 -5.21
C GLU A 79 2.60 6.85 -4.47
N THR A 80 3.72 6.86 -5.18
CA THR A 80 5.02 6.48 -4.63
C THR A 80 6.08 7.54 -4.99
N PRO A 81 7.24 7.55 -4.32
CA PRO A 81 8.38 8.37 -4.73
C PRO A 81 8.90 8.10 -6.16
N PHE A 82 8.46 7.00 -6.80
CA PHE A 82 8.88 6.58 -8.13
C PHE A 82 7.81 6.83 -9.21
N GLY A 83 6.68 7.42 -8.83
CA GLY A 83 5.58 7.78 -9.72
C GLY A 83 4.21 7.38 -9.17
N SER A 84 3.19 7.78 -9.92
CA SER A 84 1.78 7.46 -9.64
C SER A 84 1.29 6.38 -10.59
N PHE A 85 0.72 5.31 -10.05
CA PHE A 85 0.24 4.15 -10.79
C PHE A 85 -1.26 4.00 -10.61
N TYR A 86 -1.99 4.00 -11.72
CA TYR A 86 -3.44 3.77 -11.76
C TYR A 86 -3.73 2.35 -12.30
N ASP A 87 -4.60 1.62 -11.62
CA ASP A 87 -5.18 0.36 -12.11
C ASP A 87 -6.73 0.39 -12.01
N PRO A 88 -7.45 0.40 -13.15
CA PRO A 88 -8.91 0.34 -13.20
C PRO A 88 -9.51 -1.07 -13.08
N HIS A 89 -8.71 -2.14 -13.05
CA HIS A 89 -9.23 -3.50 -13.23
C HIS A 89 -8.80 -4.52 -12.16
N LYS A 90 -8.22 -4.10 -11.03
CA LYS A 90 -7.72 -5.00 -9.97
C LYS A 90 -6.86 -6.14 -10.53
N ASN A 91 -5.98 -5.82 -11.49
CA ASN A 91 -5.00 -6.79 -11.98
C ASN A 91 -3.66 -6.67 -11.25
N LEU A 92 -3.55 -5.77 -10.26
CA LEU A 92 -2.62 -5.90 -9.13
C LEU A 92 -3.02 -7.10 -8.25
#